data_AF-A0A418GB20-F1
#
_entry.id   AF-A0A418GB20-F1
#
_cell.length_a   1.000
_cell.length_b   1.000
_cell.length_c   1.000
_cell.angle_alpha   90.00
_cell.angle_beta   90.00
_cell.angle_gamma   90.00
#
_symmetry.space_group_name_H-M   'P 1'
#
loop_
_entity.id
_entity.type
_entity.pdbx_description
1 polymer ?
#
loop_
_entity_poly.entity_id
_entity_poly.type
_entity_poly.pdbx_seq_one_letter_code
_entity_poly.pdbx_strand_id
1 'polypeptide(L)'
;MNAALTERLVYVARAARDAGHGKRGAVYDAACAELGMSRATLLRRLKEVSVTDKRKKRADAGRSALTRDEAALISATLREATRKNGKRLYSIA
;
A
#
# COMPACT_ATOMS: atom_id res chain seq x y z
N MET A 1 0.01 24.14 10.78
CA MET A 1 0.98 24.54 9.73
C MET A 1 0.63 25.97 9.32
N ASN A 2 1.60 26.86 9.14
CA ASN A 2 1.30 28.21 8.60
C ASN A 2 1.29 28.16 7.06
N ALA A 3 0.69 29.17 6.42
CA ALA A 3 0.50 29.19 4.97
C ALA A 3 1.83 29.12 4.19
N ALA A 4 2.83 29.91 4.61
CA ALA A 4 4.15 29.93 3.98
C ALA A 4 4.86 28.56 4.03
N LEU A 5 4.77 27.85 5.15
CA LEU A 5 5.34 26.52 5.28
C LEU A 5 4.61 25.51 4.40
N THR A 6 3.28 25.59 4.31
CA THR A 6 2.51 24.71 3.43
C THR A 6 2.90 24.89 1.97
N GLU A 7 3.02 26.14 1.50
CA GLU A 7 3.47 26.45 0.15
C GLU A 7 4.88 25.88 -0.12
N ARG A 8 5.80 26.05 0.83
CA ARG A 8 7.15 25.52 0.69
C ARG A 8 7.18 23.99 0.63
N LEU A 9 6.40 23.31 1.45
CA LEU A 9 6.29 21.85 1.42
C LEU A 9 5.67 21.34 0.11
N VAL A 10 4.70 22.06 -0.46
CA VAL A 10 4.11 21.75 -1.77
C VAL A 10 5.16 21.87 -2.87
N TYR A 11 6.00 22.91 -2.83
CA TYR A 11 7.12 23.06 -3.76
C TYR A 11 8.10 21.87 -3.66
N VAL A 12 8.53 21.51 -2.45
CA VAL A 12 9.43 20.37 -2.22
C VAL A 12 8.80 19.07 -2.72
N ALA A 13 7.50 18.87 -2.50
CA ALA A 13 6.77 17.69 -2.98
C ALA A 13 6.72 17.60 -4.52
N ARG A 14 6.62 18.75 -5.22
CA ARG A 14 6.68 18.80 -6.69
C ARG A 14 8.09 18.50 -7.18
N ALA A 15 9.10 19.18 -6.63
CA ALA A 15 10.50 18.95 -6.99
C ALA A 15 10.92 17.48 -6.79
N ALA A 16 10.46 16.84 -5.71
CA ALA A 16 10.74 15.42 -5.46
C ALA A 16 10.03 14.47 -6.43
N ARG A 17 8.88 14.85 -7.00
CA ARG A 17 8.20 14.09 -8.05
C ARG A 17 8.94 14.22 -9.38
N ASP A 18 9.38 15.43 -9.71
CA ASP A 18 10.07 15.73 -10.97
C ASP A 18 11.49 15.14 -11.03
N ALA A 19 12.15 15.00 -9.86
CA ALA A 19 13.49 14.42 -9.75
C ALA A 19 13.59 12.94 -10.18
N GLY A 20 12.47 12.21 -10.30
CA GLY A 20 12.47 10.79 -10.71
C GLY A 20 12.96 9.82 -9.62
N HIS A 21 13.32 8.59 -9.99
CA HIS A 21 13.89 7.59 -9.06
C HIS A 21 15.37 7.89 -8.77
N GLY A 22 15.80 7.73 -7.51
CA GLY A 22 17.20 7.89 -7.09
C GLY A 22 17.64 9.32 -6.75
N LYS A 23 17.03 10.36 -7.33
CA LYS A 23 17.47 11.77 -7.11
C LYS A 23 16.68 12.52 -6.03
N ARG A 24 15.67 11.89 -5.42
CA ARG A 24 14.81 12.52 -4.39
C ARG A 24 15.55 12.83 -3.09
N GLY A 25 16.62 12.07 -2.79
CA GLY A 25 17.43 12.27 -1.59
C GLY A 25 17.96 13.71 -1.48
N ALA A 26 18.63 14.18 -2.54
CA ALA A 26 19.19 15.52 -2.60
C ALA A 26 18.13 16.62 -2.41
N VAL A 27 16.92 16.44 -2.95
CA VAL A 27 15.81 17.39 -2.78
C VAL A 27 15.38 17.46 -1.31
N TYR A 28 15.29 16.31 -0.63
CA TYR A 28 14.93 16.27 0.79
C TYR A 28 16.03 16.84 1.68
N ASP A 29 17.29 16.57 1.37
CA ASP A 29 18.42 17.05 2.17
C ASP A 29 18.54 18.58 2.08
N ALA A 30 18.38 19.15 0.88
CA ALA A 30 18.31 20.60 0.69
C ALA A 30 17.12 21.23 1.44
N ALA A 31 15.94 20.60 1.38
CA ALA A 31 14.77 21.07 2.12
C ALA A 31 14.92 20.96 3.64
N CYS A 32 15.64 19.95 4.14
CA CYS A 32 15.94 19.81 5.56
C CYS A 32 16.86 20.93 6.06
N ALA A 33 17.90 21.25 5.28
CA ALA A 33 18.82 22.34 5.58
C ALA A 33 18.12 23.71 5.57
N GLU A 34 17.26 23.96 4.58
CA GLU A 34 16.51 25.21 4.46
C GLU A 34 15.48 25.39 5.58
N LEU A 35 14.69 24.36 5.89
CA LEU A 35 13.61 24.44 6.87
C LEU A 35 14.08 24.21 8.31
N GLY A 36 15.34 23.85 8.51
CA GLY A 36 15.90 23.51 9.83
C GLY A 36 15.23 22.30 10.47
N MET A 37 14.85 21.29 9.66
CA MET A 37 14.07 20.16 10.11
C MET A 37 14.79 18.83 9.91
N SER A 38 14.55 17.88 10.80
CA SER A 38 15.00 16.50 10.56
C SER A 38 14.26 15.88 9.38
N ARG A 39 14.95 15.00 8.65
CA ARG A 39 14.39 14.28 7.49
C ARG A 39 13.10 13.53 7.81
N ALA A 40 13.03 12.91 8.99
CA ALA A 40 11.81 12.23 9.45
C ALA A 40 10.63 13.20 9.59
N THR A 41 10.88 14.40 10.12
CA THR A 41 9.83 15.41 10.31
C THR A 41 9.39 16.01 8.98
N LEU A 42 10.34 16.27 8.07
CA LEU A 42 10.04 16.71 6.70
C LEU A 42 9.12 15.70 6.00
N LEU A 43 9.47 14.41 6.01
CA LEU A 43 8.67 13.36 5.36
C LEU A 43 7.27 13.22 5.97
N ARG A 44 7.13 13.38 7.29
CA ARG A 44 5.81 13.37 7.95
C ARG A 44 4.95 14.55 7.47
N ARG A 45 5.52 15.76 7.44
CA ARG A 45 4.81 16.96 6.95
C ARG A 45 4.49 16.87 5.45
N LEU A 46 5.39 16.31 4.65
CA LEU A 46 5.15 16.08 3.22
C LEU A 46 3.96 15.13 3.01
N LYS A 47 3.79 14.11 3.85
CA LYS A 47 2.64 13.19 3.78
C LYS A 47 1.30 13.89 4.02
N GLU A 48 1.28 14.98 4.80
CA GLU A 48 0.05 15.75 5.06
C GLU A 48 -0.36 16.61 3.86
N VAL A 49 0.60 17.06 3.03
CA VAL A 49 0.33 17.96 1.89
C VAL A 49 0.38 17.27 0.53
N SER A 50 0.87 16.02 0.45
CA SER A 50 1.02 15.30 -0.81
C SER A 50 0.01 14.16 -0.95
N VAL A 51 -0.70 14.15 -2.08
CA VAL A 51 -1.45 12.98 -2.52
C VAL A 51 -0.46 11.99 -3.10
N THR A 52 -0.34 10.83 -2.45
CA THR A 52 0.46 9.71 -2.96
C THR A 52 -0.46 8.73 -3.66
N ASP A 53 -0.13 8.36 -4.90
CA ASP A 53 -0.87 7.32 -5.58
C ASP A 53 -0.83 6.01 -4.79
N LYS A 54 -1.98 5.32 -4.77
CA LYS A 54 -2.02 3.98 -4.20
C LYS A 54 -1.06 3.09 -4.97
N ARG A 55 -0.35 2.23 -4.26
CA ARG A 55 0.53 1.23 -4.87
C ARG A 55 -0.25 0.49 -5.95
N LYS A 56 0.30 0.44 -7.18
CA LYS A 56 -0.30 -0.25 -8.31
C LYS A 56 -0.68 -1.68 -7.89
N LYS A 57 -1.98 -2.00 -7.99
CA LYS A 57 -2.46 -3.36 -7.78
C LYS A 57 -2.03 -4.22 -8.97
N ARG A 58 -1.75 -5.49 -8.73
CA ARG A 58 -1.52 -6.45 -9.82
C ARG A 58 -2.81 -6.58 -10.65
N ALA A 59 -2.67 -6.92 -11.93
CA ALA A 59 -3.81 -7.03 -12.86
C ALA A 59 -4.82 -8.12 -12.44
N ASP A 60 -4.33 -9.12 -11.72
CA ASP A 60 -5.07 -10.27 -11.21
C ASP A 60 -5.44 -10.14 -9.73
N ALA A 61 -5.23 -8.99 -9.10
CA ALA A 61 -5.56 -8.81 -7.69
C ALA A 61 -7.06 -9.03 -7.45
N GLY A 62 -7.41 -10.11 -6.75
CA GLY A 62 -8.80 -10.54 -6.49
C GLY A 62 -9.34 -11.57 -7.47
N ARG A 63 -8.55 -12.02 -8.45
CA ARG A 63 -8.88 -13.16 -9.30
C ARG A 63 -8.40 -14.45 -8.64
N SER A 64 -9.27 -15.45 -8.63
CA SER A 64 -8.97 -16.82 -8.23
C SER A 64 -8.97 -17.70 -9.47
N ALA A 65 -7.99 -18.60 -9.58
CA ALA A 65 -8.03 -19.65 -10.61
C ALA A 65 -9.12 -20.68 -10.32
N LEU A 66 -9.43 -20.90 -9.03
CA LEU A 66 -10.57 -21.71 -8.60
C LEU A 66 -11.85 -20.94 -8.86
N THR A 67 -12.72 -21.50 -9.69
CA THR A 67 -14.04 -20.95 -9.98
C THR A 67 -14.98 -21.11 -8.78
N ARG A 68 -16.07 -20.35 -8.76
CA ARG A 68 -17.07 -20.43 -7.68
C ARG A 68 -17.74 -21.81 -7.63
N ASP A 69 -17.97 -22.43 -8.78
CA ASP A 69 -18.66 -23.72 -8.86
C ASP A 69 -17.75 -24.85 -8.38
N GLU A 70 -16.47 -24.83 -8.75
CA GLU A 70 -15.47 -25.75 -8.20
C GLU A 70 -15.31 -25.58 -6.69
N ALA A 71 -15.28 -24.33 -6.21
CA ALA A 71 -15.22 -24.05 -4.77
C ALA A 71 -16.47 -24.56 -4.03
N ALA A 72 -17.65 -24.40 -4.62
CA ALA A 72 -18.90 -24.91 -4.06
C ALA A 72 -18.93 -26.44 -4.02
N LEU A 73 -18.45 -27.10 -5.08
CA LEU A 73 -18.34 -28.55 -5.15
C LEU A 73 -17.39 -29.09 -4.06
N ILE A 74 -16.18 -28.52 -3.96
CA ILE A 74 -15.22 -28.89 -2.92
C ILE A 74 -15.84 -28.70 -1.52
N SER A 75 -16.54 -27.58 -1.30
CA SER A 75 -17.22 -27.30 -0.04
C SER A 75 -18.30 -28.33 0.29
N ALA A 76 -19.14 -28.69 -0.68
CA ALA A 76 -20.18 -29.70 -0.53
C ALA A 76 -19.57 -31.07 -0.19
N THR A 77 -18.57 -31.52 -0.95
CA THR A 77 -17.89 -32.80 -0.72
C THR A 77 -17.27 -32.87 0.68
N LEU A 78 -16.63 -31.80 1.16
CA LEU A 78 -16.06 -31.76 2.51
C LEU A 78 -17.13 -31.81 3.60
N ARG A 79 -18.29 -31.19 3.38
CA ARG A 79 -19.41 -31.22 4.32
C ARG A 79 -20.05 -32.60 4.39
N GLU A 80 -20.28 -33.25 3.26
CA GLU A 80 -20.83 -34.61 3.20
C GLU A 80 -19.89 -35.65 3.81
N ALA A 81 -18.59 -35.51 3.55
CA ALA A 81 -17.58 -36.41 4.10
C ALA A 81 -17.30 -36.19 5.61
N THR A 82 -17.94 -35.18 6.23
CA THR A 82 -17.85 -34.95 7.68
C THR A 82 -18.89 -35.81 8.40
N ARG A 83 -18.41 -36.68 9.28
CA ARG A 83 -19.28 -37.58 10.07
C ARG A 83 -20.06 -36.77 11.11
N LYS A 84 -21.19 -37.31 11.58
CA LYS A 84 -22.04 -36.71 12.63
C LYS A 84 -21.30 -36.40 13.94
N ASN A 85 -20.20 -37.12 14.22
CA ASN A 85 -19.33 -36.88 15.38
C ASN A 85 -18.24 -35.81 15.14
N GLY A 86 -18.34 -35.04 14.06
CA GLY A 86 -17.42 -33.95 13.73
C GLY A 86 -16.07 -34.39 13.14
N LYS A 87 -15.81 -35.69 13.01
CA LYS A 87 -14.58 -36.21 12.39
C LYS A 87 -14.67 -36.13 10.87
N ARG A 88 -13.64 -35.57 10.23
CA ARG A 88 -13.58 -35.36 8.78
C ARG A 88 -12.84 -36.51 8.10
N LEU A 89 -13.40 -37.03 7.01
CA LEU A 89 -12.75 -38.05 6.16
C LEU A 89 -11.75 -37.44 5.18
N TYR A 90 -11.99 -36.20 4.73
CA TYR A 90 -11.13 -35.45 3.82
C TYR A 90 -10.68 -34.14 4.46
N SER A 91 -9.48 -33.70 4.08
CA SER A 91 -8.90 -32.40 4.44
C SER A 91 -8.42 -31.68 3.19
N ILE A 92 -8.46 -30.35 3.20
CA ILE A 92 -7.73 -29.52 2.25
C ILE A 92 -6.28 -29.46 2.74
N ALA A 93 -5.31 -29.70 1.85
CA ALA A 93 -3.88 -29.55 2.13
C ALA A 93 -3.43 -28.09 1.98
#